data_AF-A0A966SNF3-F1
#
_entry.id   AF-A0A966SNF3-F1
#
_cell.length_a   1.000
_cell.length_b   1.000
_cell.length_c   1.000
_cell.angle_alpha   90.00
_cell.angle_beta   90.00
_cell.angle_gamma   90.00
#
_symmetry.space_group_name_H-M   'P 1'
#
loop_
_entity.id
_entity.type
_entity.pdbx_description
1 polymer ?
#
loop_
_entity_poly.entity_id
_entity_poly.type
_entity_poly.pdbx_seq_one_letter_code
_entity_poly.pdbx_strand_id
1 'polypeptide(L)'
;MAITGTKLWASGDVVTAADVNQYLMRGVKVFANAATRDAAYGGAGEPTLEAGEVCYLVSTNQVLAYTGAAWSPVGDDAPDSDQIVLASAVFI
;
A
#
# COMPACT_ATOMS: atom_id res chain seq x y z
N MET A 1 5.59 7.63 -12.10
CA MET A 1 4.91 6.89 -13.19
C MET A 1 3.98 5.85 -12.59
N ALA A 2 2.69 6.19 -12.47
CA ALA A 2 1.74 5.45 -11.63
C ALA A 2 1.58 3.96 -11.97
N ILE A 3 1.16 3.18 -10.97
CA ILE A 3 0.79 1.76 -11.13
C ILE A 3 -0.23 1.62 -12.25
N THR A 4 0.10 0.82 -13.27
CA THR A 4 -0.74 0.65 -14.48
C THR A 4 -1.71 -0.53 -14.36
N GLY A 5 -1.77 -1.18 -13.18
CA GLY A 5 -2.72 -2.24 -12.87
C GLY A 5 -2.28 -3.60 -13.41
N THR A 6 -2.99 -4.13 -14.41
CA THR A 6 -2.76 -5.46 -14.98
C THR A 6 -2.37 -5.40 -16.45
N LYS A 7 -1.53 -6.34 -16.91
CA LYS A 7 -1.19 -6.53 -18.32
C LYS A 7 -1.61 -7.94 -18.76
N LEU A 8 -2.22 -8.06 -19.93
CA LEU A 8 -2.41 -9.35 -20.59
C LEU A 8 -1.16 -9.64 -21.43
N TRP A 9 -0.42 -10.69 -21.10
CA TRP A 9 0.77 -11.12 -21.84
C TRP A 9 0.38 -12.06 -22.98
N ALA A 10 0.99 -11.88 -24.15
CA ALA A 10 0.90 -12.80 -25.28
C ALA A 10 2.05 -13.83 -25.28
N SER A 11 1.85 -14.95 -25.98
CA SER A 11 2.92 -15.94 -26.17
C SER A 11 4.04 -15.36 -27.03
N GLY A 12 5.25 -15.33 -26.50
CA GLY A 12 6.43 -14.72 -27.14
C GLY A 12 6.76 -13.29 -26.70
N ASP A 13 5.95 -12.68 -25.83
CA ASP A 13 6.26 -11.35 -25.26
C ASP A 13 7.56 -11.37 -24.44
N VAL A 14 8.45 -10.42 -24.71
CA VAL A 14 9.64 -10.18 -23.89
C VAL A 14 9.24 -9.36 -22.66
N VAL A 15 9.25 -9.99 -21.49
CA VAL A 15 9.01 -9.30 -20.21
C VAL A 15 10.19 -8.39 -19.90
N THR A 16 9.97 -7.06 -19.91
CA THR A 16 11.01 -6.07 -19.61
C THR A 16 11.12 -5.82 -18.09
N ALA A 17 12.25 -5.23 -17.65
CA ALA A 17 12.39 -4.78 -16.26
C ALA A 17 11.31 -3.75 -15.85
N ALA A 18 10.83 -2.94 -16.81
CA ALA A 18 9.70 -2.03 -16.58
C ALA A 18 8.40 -2.81 -16.33
N ASP A 19 8.12 -3.86 -17.11
CA ASP A 19 6.94 -4.71 -16.90
C ASP A 19 6.95 -5.41 -15.54
N VAL A 20 8.12 -5.92 -15.11
CA VAL A 20 8.28 -6.53 -13.78
C VAL A 20 7.96 -5.52 -12.67
N ASN A 21 8.50 -4.31 -12.78
CA ASN A 21 8.34 -3.26 -11.78
C ASN A 21 6.94 -2.62 -11.78
N GLN A 22 6.25 -2.55 -12.93
CA GLN A 22 4.93 -1.91 -13.02
C GLN A 22 3.75 -2.87 -12.79
N TYR A 23 3.86 -4.16 -13.16
CA TYR A 23 2.74 -5.11 -13.13
C TYR A 23 2.95 -6.31 -12.20
N LEU A 24 4.14 -6.92 -12.20
CA LEU A 24 4.37 -8.18 -11.47
C LEU A 24 4.69 -7.98 -9.99
N MET A 25 5.53 -7.01 -9.64
CA MET A 25 5.95 -6.75 -8.25
C MET A 25 4.98 -5.84 -7.47
N ARG A 26 3.66 -5.94 -7.69
CA ARG A 26 2.61 -5.09 -7.07
C ARG A 26 1.78 -5.80 -5.98
N GLY A 27 2.26 -6.92 -5.44
CA GLY A 27 1.71 -7.52 -4.23
C GLY A 27 2.05 -6.74 -2.95
N VAL A 28 1.37 -7.03 -1.84
CA VAL A 28 1.62 -6.39 -0.54
C VAL A 28 3.03 -6.72 -0.05
N LYS A 29 3.90 -5.70 0.05
CA LYS A 29 5.29 -5.84 0.49
C LYS A 29 5.38 -5.84 2.01
N VAL A 30 6.12 -6.78 2.60
CA VAL A 30 6.33 -6.86 4.06
C VAL A 30 7.62 -6.16 4.44
N PHE A 31 7.55 -5.21 5.40
CA PHE A 31 8.71 -4.49 5.94
C PHE A 31 8.77 -4.63 7.46
N ALA A 32 9.99 -4.59 8.03
CA ALA A 32 10.18 -4.66 9.47
C ALA A 32 9.62 -3.41 10.18
N ASN A 33 9.84 -2.23 9.61
CA ASN A 33 9.39 -0.93 10.12
C ASN A 33 9.34 0.14 9.01
N ALA A 34 8.81 1.33 9.33
CA ALA A 34 8.69 2.44 8.39
C ALA A 34 10.02 2.86 7.75
N ALA A 35 11.12 2.95 8.52
CA ALA A 35 12.43 3.32 7.97
C ALA A 35 12.94 2.28 6.95
N THR A 36 12.74 0.98 7.19
CA THR A 36 13.08 -0.08 6.22
C THR A 36 12.20 -0.10 4.97
N ARG A 37 10.99 0.47 5.04
CA ARG A 37 10.12 0.71 3.88
C ARG A 37 10.59 1.93 3.09
N ASP A 38 10.83 3.04 3.78
CA ASP A 38 11.16 4.32 3.12
C ASP A 38 12.57 4.29 2.52
N ALA A 39 13.49 3.52 3.09
CA ALA A 39 14.81 3.23 2.51
C ALA A 39 14.81 2.12 1.44
N ALA A 40 13.64 1.67 0.97
CA ALA A 40 13.50 0.75 -0.17
C ALA A 40 12.94 1.44 -1.43
N TYR A 41 12.85 2.78 -1.41
CA TYR A 41 12.37 3.61 -2.51
C TYR A 41 13.22 4.87 -2.65
N GLY A 42 13.50 5.28 -3.89
CA GLY A 42 14.12 6.57 -4.20
C GLY A 42 15.66 6.62 -4.19
N GLY A 43 16.35 5.54 -3.82
CA GLY A 43 17.78 5.38 -4.10
C GLY A 43 18.08 5.20 -5.60
N ALA A 44 19.35 5.37 -5.97
CA ALA A 44 19.79 5.30 -7.36
C ALA A 44 19.72 3.85 -7.91
N GLY A 45 18.67 3.56 -8.68
CA GLY A 45 18.37 2.22 -9.21
C GLY A 45 17.29 1.46 -8.43
N GLU A 46 16.73 2.07 -7.38
CA GLU A 46 15.58 1.54 -6.64
C GLU A 46 14.25 1.87 -7.35
N PRO A 47 13.14 1.17 -7.02
CA PRO A 47 11.82 1.55 -7.48
C PRO A 47 11.45 2.97 -7.04
N THR A 48 10.77 3.73 -7.90
CA THR A 48 10.09 4.95 -7.46
C THR A 48 8.89 4.59 -6.57
N LEU A 49 8.63 5.40 -5.56
CA LEU A 49 7.40 5.29 -4.78
C LEU A 49 6.25 5.95 -5.56
N GLU A 50 5.22 5.17 -5.88
CA GLU A 50 4.09 5.57 -6.72
C GLU A 50 2.78 5.49 -5.91
N ALA A 51 1.79 6.31 -6.29
CA ALA A 51 0.46 6.23 -5.69
C ALA A 51 -0.18 4.84 -5.94
N GLY A 52 -0.80 4.28 -4.90
CA GLY A 52 -1.43 2.96 -4.91
C GLY A 52 -0.55 1.81 -4.42
N GLU A 53 0.72 2.05 -4.05
CA GLU A 53 1.56 1.01 -3.45
C GLU A 53 1.02 0.58 -2.07
N VAL A 54 1.02 -0.73 -1.79
CA VAL A 54 0.52 -1.30 -0.52
C VAL A 54 1.62 -2.11 0.17
N CYS A 55 1.75 -1.93 1.48
CA CYS A 55 2.72 -2.65 2.29
C CYS A 55 2.16 -3.04 3.67
N TYR A 56 2.83 -3.97 4.34
CA TYR A 56 2.54 -4.39 5.71
C TYR A 56 3.77 -4.13 6.60
N LEU A 57 3.58 -3.48 7.74
CA LEU A 57 4.65 -3.18 8.69
C LEU A 57 4.55 -4.12 9.90
N VAL A 58 5.55 -4.98 10.08
CA VAL A 58 5.64 -5.89 11.23
C VAL A 58 5.74 -5.12 12.56
N SER A 59 6.36 -3.93 12.57
CA SER A 59 6.49 -3.09 13.77
C SER A 59 5.17 -2.59 14.37
N THR A 60 4.11 -2.45 13.55
CA THR A 60 2.79 -1.98 14.00
C THR A 60 1.66 -2.95 13.68
N ASN A 61 1.94 -4.03 12.94
CA ASN A 61 0.98 -5.00 12.40
C ASN A 61 -0.08 -4.40 11.46
N GLN A 62 0.19 -3.23 10.87
CA GLN A 62 -0.74 -2.51 9.99
C GLN A 62 -0.45 -2.74 8.50
N VAL A 63 -1.51 -2.79 7.69
CA VAL A 63 -1.44 -2.59 6.24
C VAL A 63 -1.52 -1.09 5.96
N LEU A 64 -0.59 -0.57 5.15
CA LEU A 64 -0.55 0.83 4.73
C LEU A 64 -0.58 0.94 3.20
N ALA A 65 -1.38 1.87 2.67
CA ALA A 65 -1.42 2.25 1.26
C ALA A 65 -0.83 3.66 1.05
N TYR A 66 -0.05 3.85 -0.01
CA TYR A 66 0.53 5.16 -0.34
C TYR A 66 -0.42 5.99 -1.22
N THR A 67 -0.86 7.14 -0.72
CA THR A 67 -1.83 8.03 -1.38
C THR A 67 -1.25 8.86 -2.53
N GLY A 68 0.07 8.76 -2.77
CA GLY A 68 0.82 9.69 -3.61
C GLY A 68 1.53 10.79 -2.82
N ALA A 69 1.09 11.07 -1.58
CA ALA A 69 1.69 12.07 -0.69
C ALA A 69 2.05 11.52 0.71
N ALA A 70 1.35 10.51 1.21
CA ALA A 70 1.58 9.91 2.52
C ALA A 70 1.15 8.43 2.55
N TRP A 71 1.63 7.69 3.55
CA TRP A 71 1.14 6.35 3.85
C TRP A 71 -0.06 6.44 4.80
N SER A 72 -1.21 5.92 4.37
CA SER A 72 -2.44 5.81 5.18
C SER A 72 -2.65 4.35 5.58
N PRO A 73 -3.14 4.04 6.80
CA PRO A 73 -3.57 2.69 7.12
C PRO A 73 -4.80 2.27 6.31
N VAL A 74 -5.00 0.95 6.23
CA VAL A 74 -6.11 0.29 5.55
C VAL A 74 -6.79 -0.63 6.55
N GLY A 75 -8.05 -0.33 6.89
CA GLY A 75 -8.83 -1.08 7.91
C GLY A 75 -8.67 -0.59 9.35
N ASP A 76 -7.79 0.38 9.62
CA ASP A 76 -7.91 1.24 10.82
C ASP A 76 -8.98 2.32 10.54
N ASP A 77 -10.23 1.89 10.35
CA ASP A 77 -11.37 2.81 10.35
C ASP A 77 -11.53 3.39 11.77
N ALA A 78 -11.91 4.67 11.82
CA ALA A 78 -12.31 5.32 13.07
C ALA A 78 -13.51 4.56 13.71
N PRO A 79 -13.77 4.69 15.04
CA PRO A 79 -14.95 4.10 15.66
C PRO A 79 -16.19 4.36 14.80
N ASP A 80 -16.93 3.29 14.55
CA ASP A 80 -17.66 3.12 13.30
C ASP A 80 -18.71 4.24 13.13
N SER A 81 -18.80 4.82 11.93
CA SER A 81 -19.64 6.02 11.73
C SER A 81 -21.15 5.72 11.77
N ASP A 82 -21.49 4.44 11.72
CA ASP A 82 -22.78 3.82 12.01
C ASP A 82 -22.91 3.31 13.46
N GLN A 83 -21.88 3.48 14.32
CA GLN A 83 -21.94 3.19 15.75
C GLN A 83 -22.89 4.16 16.45
N ILE A 84 -24.10 3.69 16.73
CA ILE A 84 -24.95 4.35 17.72
C ILE A 84 -24.22 4.32 19.05
N VAL A 85 -23.84 5.50 19.55
CA VAL A 85 -23.23 5.66 20.88
C VAL A 85 -24.31 5.40 21.93
N LEU A 86 -24.50 4.13 22.28
CA LEU A 86 -25.51 3.63 23.23
C LEU A 86 -25.35 4.14 24.68
N ALA A 87 -24.40 5.05 24.93
CA ALA A 87 -23.97 5.51 26.26
C ALA A 87 -24.54 6.87 26.69
N SER A 88 -25.36 7.57 25.89
CA SER A 88 -25.80 8.95 26.19
C SER A 88 -27.31 9.23 26.09
N ALA A 89 -28.16 8.21 25.96
CA ALA A 89 -29.62 8.39 25.78
C ALA A 89 -30.49 7.42 26.59
N VAL A 90 -29.91 6.71 27.57
CA VAL A 90 -30.63 5.87 28.53
C VAL A 90 -30.08 6.19 29.93
N PHE A 91 -30.98 6.37 30.90
CA PHE A 91 -30.72 6.85 32.28
C PHE A 91 -30.47 8.35 32.47
N ILE A 92 -31.36 9.18 31.92
CA ILE A 92 -32.01 10.28 32.66
C ILE A 92 -33.48 10.42 32.21
#